data_AF-A0A3B9IQ67-F1
#
_entry.id   AF-A0A3B9IQ67-F1
#
_cell.length_a   1.000
_cell.length_b   1.000
_cell.length_c   1.000
_cell.angle_alpha   90.00
_cell.angle_beta   90.00
_cell.angle_gamma   90.00
#
_symmetry.space_group_name_H-M   'P 1'
#
loop_
_entity.id
_entity.type
_entity.pdbx_description
1 polymer ?
#
loop_
_entity_poly.entity_id
_entity_poly.type
_entity_poly.pdbx_seq_one_letter_code
_entity_poly.pdbx_strand_id
1 'polypeptide(L)'
;MLAGVAIAIVRTRSLLTAVLLQSAYSLLIAALWMVLDAMDVAFTEAAVGAGISTVLFLAALVLTGREEDRGHNPVLPMIAVVATGAALLYATADMPAFGDPEAPVQTHTVPRYIEGSVTEHGIPNIVTNVLASYRGYDTMGETVVVFTAALAVTMILGGGVAVARRRRSGRYDEEGTSDDA
;
A
#
# COMPACT_ATOMS: atom_id res chain seq x y z
N MET A 1 -5.97 11.31 -17.37
CA MET A 1 -4.63 11.55 -16.78
C MET A 1 -4.11 10.31 -16.05
N LEU A 2 -4.82 9.79 -15.05
CA LEU A 2 -4.42 8.60 -14.26
C LEU A 2 -4.08 7.37 -15.11
N ALA A 3 -4.95 6.97 -16.04
CA ALA A 3 -4.69 5.85 -16.94
C ALA A 3 -3.41 6.05 -17.79
N GLY A 4 -3.14 7.29 -18.20
CA GLY A 4 -1.92 7.62 -18.94
C GLY A 4 -0.65 7.43 -18.09
N VAL A 5 -0.68 7.87 -16.83
CA VAL A 5 0.42 7.66 -15.88
C VAL A 5 0.61 6.17 -15.57
N ALA A 6 -0.47 5.42 -15.36
CA ALA A 6 -0.40 3.96 -15.15
C ALA A 6 0.24 3.23 -16.34
N ILE A 7 -0.15 3.57 -17.57
CA ILE A 7 0.46 3.01 -18.78
C ILE A 7 1.95 3.40 -18.85
N ALA A 8 2.31 4.64 -18.52
CA ALA A 8 3.70 5.09 -18.50
C ALA A 8 4.56 4.33 -17.48
N ILE A 9 4.01 4.01 -16.30
CA ILE A 9 4.68 3.21 -15.26
C ILE A 9 4.99 1.80 -15.81
N VAL A 10 4.01 1.13 -16.44
CA VAL A 10 4.20 -0.23 -16.97
C VAL A 10 5.19 -0.25 -18.15
N ARG A 11 5.34 0.86 -18.86
CA ARG A 11 6.21 0.96 -20.05
C ARG A 11 7.64 1.41 -19.73
N THR A 12 7.87 2.02 -18.57
CA THR A 12 9.20 2.53 -18.22
C THR A 12 10.11 1.39 -17.77
N ARG A 13 11.39 1.46 -18.18
CA ARG A 13 12.41 0.49 -17.79
C ARG A 13 13.30 0.95 -16.64
N SER A 14 13.35 2.26 -16.44
CA SER A 14 14.08 2.87 -15.35
C SER A 14 13.26 2.71 -14.07
N LEU A 15 13.79 1.97 -13.11
CA LEU A 15 13.09 1.71 -11.85
C LEU A 15 12.90 3.00 -11.04
N LEU A 16 13.88 3.92 -11.09
CA LEU A 16 13.74 5.24 -10.48
C LEU A 16 12.59 6.03 -11.12
N THR A 17 12.46 5.97 -12.45
CA THR A 17 11.35 6.62 -13.15
C THR A 17 10.02 5.98 -12.80
N ALA A 18 9.96 4.64 -12.66
CA ALA A 18 8.76 3.94 -12.22
C ALA A 18 8.33 4.40 -10.82
N VAL A 19 9.26 4.50 -9.86
CA VAL A 19 8.99 4.94 -8.49
C VAL A 19 8.49 6.39 -8.46
N LEU A 20 9.12 7.30 -9.21
CA LEU A 20 8.66 8.69 -9.28
C LEU A 20 7.28 8.83 -9.93
N LEU A 21 7.01 8.07 -11.00
CA LEU A 21 5.69 8.04 -11.63
C LEU A 21 4.62 7.43 -10.72
N GLN A 22 4.97 6.41 -9.92
CA GLN A 22 4.07 5.82 -8.93
C GLN A 22 3.73 6.80 -7.80
N SER A 23 4.71 7.56 -7.31
CA SER A 23 4.49 8.64 -6.34
C SER A 23 3.56 9.72 -6.91
N ALA A 24 3.80 10.14 -8.16
CA ALA A 24 2.92 11.10 -8.85
C ALA A 24 1.51 10.54 -9.06
N TYR A 25 1.37 9.26 -9.42
CA TYR A 25 0.08 8.59 -9.54
C TYR A 25 -0.70 8.63 -8.22
N SER A 26 -0.05 8.28 -7.11
CA SER A 26 -0.66 8.31 -5.78
C SER A 26 -1.07 9.72 -5.35
N LEU A 27 -0.27 10.75 -5.64
CA LEU A 27 -0.67 12.15 -5.40
C LEU A 27 -1.90 12.57 -6.22
N LEU A 28 -1.99 12.12 -7.48
CA LEU A 28 -3.17 12.40 -8.31
C LEU A 28 -4.42 11.69 -7.78
N ILE A 29 -4.27 10.47 -7.23
CA ILE A 29 -5.36 9.76 -6.56
C ILE A 29 -5.76 10.47 -5.26
N ALA A 30 -4.80 10.93 -4.44
CA ALA A 30 -5.11 11.73 -3.25
C ALA A 30 -5.86 13.02 -3.59
N ALA A 31 -5.48 13.70 -4.68
CA ALA A 31 -6.22 14.86 -5.18
C ALA A 31 -7.62 14.49 -5.68
N LEU A 32 -7.79 13.32 -6.31
CA LEU A 32 -9.11 12.82 -6.70
C LEU A 32 -9.99 12.57 -5.48
N TRP A 33 -9.46 11.97 -4.41
CA TRP A 33 -10.20 11.77 -3.16
C TRP A 33 -10.64 13.08 -2.51
N MET A 34 -9.79 14.12 -2.57
CA MET A 34 -10.15 15.46 -2.11
C MET A 34 -11.31 16.06 -2.92
N VAL A 35 -11.32 15.87 -4.25
CA VAL A 35 -12.43 16.31 -5.12
C VAL A 35 -13.73 15.56 -4.81
N LEU A 36 -13.64 14.33 -4.29
CA LEU A 36 -14.77 13.52 -3.86
C LEU A 36 -15.16 13.75 -2.39
N ASP A 37 -14.67 14.82 -1.76
CA ASP A 37 -14.89 15.16 -0.34
C ASP A 37 -14.46 14.06 0.66
N ALA A 38 -13.56 13.15 0.25
CA ALA A 38 -13.04 12.07 1.07
C ALA A 38 -11.69 12.44 1.69
N MET A 39 -11.69 13.45 2.59
CA MET A 39 -10.44 14.06 3.07
C MET A 39 -9.54 13.11 3.89
N ASP A 40 -10.13 12.27 4.75
CA ASP A 40 -9.37 11.33 5.58
C ASP A 40 -8.68 10.25 4.72
N VAL A 41 -9.35 9.81 3.64
CA VAL A 41 -8.77 8.90 2.64
C VAL A 41 -7.67 9.60 1.83
N ALA A 42 -7.87 10.86 1.46
CA ALA A 42 -6.86 11.65 0.75
C ALA A 42 -5.56 11.79 1.57
N PHE A 43 -5.67 12.06 2.87
CA PHE A 43 -4.49 12.17 3.75
C PHE A 43 -3.72 10.85 3.87
N THR A 44 -4.44 9.74 4.03
CA THR A 44 -3.79 8.42 4.16
C THR A 44 -3.14 8.00 2.85
N GLU A 45 -3.75 8.26 1.70
CA GLU A 45 -3.15 8.00 0.38
C GLU A 45 -1.89 8.85 0.16
N ALA A 46 -1.95 10.16 0.47
CA ALA A 46 -0.79 11.04 0.33
C ALA A 46 0.37 10.63 1.25
N ALA A 47 0.07 10.25 2.49
CA ALA A 47 1.09 9.86 3.46
C ALA A 47 1.70 8.49 3.15
N VAL A 48 0.87 7.48 2.85
CA VAL A 48 1.32 6.09 2.69
C VAL A 48 1.72 5.79 1.25
N GLY A 49 0.87 6.14 0.28
CA GLY A 49 1.09 5.86 -1.14
C GLY A 49 2.20 6.73 -1.72
N ALA A 50 2.06 8.06 -1.61
CA ALA A 50 3.06 8.98 -2.15
C ALA A 50 4.28 9.16 -1.23
N GLY A 51 4.08 9.14 0.09
CA GLY A 51 5.15 9.34 1.08
C GLY A 51 5.97 8.08 1.38
N ILE A 52 5.48 7.25 2.31
CA ILE A 52 6.25 6.11 2.86
C ILE A 52 6.65 5.11 1.77
N SER A 53 5.74 4.74 0.87
CA SER A 53 6.03 3.74 -0.18
C SER A 53 7.15 4.21 -1.11
N THR A 54 7.19 5.50 -1.46
CA THR A 54 8.26 6.07 -2.28
C THR A 54 9.60 5.98 -1.56
N VAL A 55 9.65 6.31 -0.27
CA VAL A 55 10.88 6.19 0.54
C VAL A 55 11.35 4.74 0.60
N LEU A 56 10.43 3.79 0.84
CA LEU A 56 10.76 2.36 0.88
C LEU A 56 11.26 1.83 -0.47
N PHE A 57 10.62 2.22 -1.58
CA PHE A 57 11.09 1.82 -2.91
C PHE A 57 12.45 2.44 -3.25
N LEU A 58 12.67 3.72 -2.93
CA LEU A 58 13.99 4.33 -3.11
C LEU A 58 15.07 3.65 -2.26
N ALA A 59 14.75 3.29 -1.02
CA ALA A 59 15.66 2.52 -0.16
C ALA A 59 15.97 1.14 -0.74
N ALA A 60 14.96 0.46 -1.31
CA ALA A 60 15.17 -0.80 -2.03
C ALA A 60 16.05 -0.62 -3.27
N LEU A 61 15.88 0.48 -4.02
CA LEU A 61 16.69 0.78 -5.21
C LEU A 61 18.17 1.01 -4.91
N VAL A 62 18.52 1.44 -3.70
CA VAL A 62 19.92 1.52 -3.26
C VAL A 62 20.57 0.13 -3.20
N LEU A 63 19.76 -0.92 -2.99
CA LEU A 63 20.20 -2.31 -2.86
C LEU A 63 19.97 -3.14 -4.14
N THR A 64 19.35 -2.58 -5.18
CA THR A 64 19.01 -3.28 -6.44
C THR A 64 19.60 -2.58 -7.67
N GLY A 65 19.40 -3.17 -8.85
CA GLY A 65 19.74 -2.53 -10.13
C GLY A 65 18.92 -1.26 -10.41
N ARG A 66 19.30 -0.53 -11.47
CA ARG A 66 18.59 0.68 -11.93
C ARG A 66 17.57 0.43 -13.04
N GLU A 67 17.72 -0.68 -13.76
CA GLU A 67 16.87 -1.06 -14.88
C GLU A 67 16.32 -2.47 -14.70
N GLU A 68 15.17 -2.72 -15.32
CA GLU A 68 14.52 -4.03 -15.38
C GLU A 68 15.32 -5.04 -16.24
N ASP A 69 15.43 -6.28 -15.76
CA ASP A 69 16.11 -7.37 -16.48
C ASP A 69 15.15 -8.16 -17.40
N ARG A 70 15.61 -8.53 -18.60
CA ARG A 70 14.79 -9.15 -19.66
C ARG A 70 14.84 -10.68 -19.60
N GLY A 71 14.32 -11.27 -18.52
CA GLY A 71 14.40 -12.72 -18.29
C GLY A 71 13.12 -13.52 -18.58
N HIS A 72 11.94 -12.91 -18.57
CA HIS A 72 10.68 -13.65 -18.43
C HIS A 72 9.64 -13.33 -19.51
N ASN A 73 8.88 -14.35 -19.92
CA ASN A 73 7.73 -14.18 -20.81
C ASN A 73 6.58 -13.52 -20.03
N PRO A 74 6.15 -12.28 -20.39
CA PRO A 74 5.14 -11.55 -19.64
C PRO A 74 3.72 -12.04 -19.90
N VAL A 75 3.50 -13.01 -20.80
CA VAL A 75 2.15 -13.44 -21.20
C VAL A 75 1.35 -14.00 -20.02
N LEU A 76 1.94 -14.87 -19.19
CA LEU A 76 1.21 -15.45 -18.05
C LEU A 76 0.86 -14.39 -16.98
N PRO A 77 1.80 -13.54 -16.51
CA PRO A 77 1.45 -12.41 -15.64
C PRO A 77 0.41 -11.47 -16.25
N MET A 78 0.49 -11.20 -17.55
CA MET A 78 -0.47 -10.34 -18.25
C MET A 78 -1.87 -10.94 -18.25
N ILE A 79 -2.00 -12.25 -18.52
CA ILE A 79 -3.28 -12.96 -18.44
C ILE A 79 -3.84 -12.87 -17.01
N ALA A 80 -3.02 -13.08 -15.99
CA ALA A 80 -3.45 -12.98 -14.60
C ALA A 80 -3.95 -11.56 -14.24
N VAL A 81 -3.24 -10.52 -14.65
CA VAL A 81 -3.63 -9.12 -14.43
C VAL A 81 -4.93 -8.78 -15.17
N VAL A 82 -5.05 -9.17 -16.45
CA VAL A 82 -6.25 -8.90 -17.25
C VAL A 82 -7.45 -9.68 -16.72
N ALA A 83 -7.28 -10.94 -16.34
CA ALA A 83 -8.34 -11.75 -15.76
C ALA A 83 -8.81 -11.17 -14.42
N THR A 84 -7.87 -10.75 -13.56
CA THR A 84 -8.19 -10.12 -12.26
C THR A 84 -8.91 -8.79 -12.49
N GLY A 85 -8.42 -7.95 -13.40
CA GLY A 85 -9.05 -6.68 -13.75
C GLY A 85 -10.46 -6.86 -14.31
N ALA A 86 -10.67 -7.85 -15.18
CA ALA A 86 -11.98 -8.19 -15.72
C ALA A 86 -12.93 -8.69 -14.62
N ALA A 87 -12.46 -9.51 -13.70
CA ALA A 87 -13.26 -9.97 -12.55
C ALA A 87 -13.68 -8.81 -11.64
N LEU A 88 -12.77 -7.87 -11.36
CA LEU A 88 -13.08 -6.67 -10.58
C LEU A 88 -14.11 -5.78 -11.30
N LEU A 89 -13.94 -5.54 -12.61
CA LEU A 89 -14.90 -4.78 -13.40
C LEU A 89 -16.28 -5.47 -13.46
N TYR A 90 -16.31 -6.80 -13.59
CA TYR A 90 -17.56 -7.55 -13.53
C TYR A 90 -18.25 -7.39 -12.18
N ALA A 91 -17.50 -7.47 -11.07
CA ALA A 91 -18.06 -7.27 -9.74
C ALA A 91 -18.63 -5.85 -9.52
N THR A 92 -18.07 -4.82 -10.19
CA THR A 92 -18.63 -3.46 -10.11
C THR A 92 -19.98 -3.30 -10.79
N ALA A 93 -20.40 -4.24 -11.66
CA ALA A 93 -21.71 -4.18 -12.31
C ALA A 93 -22.89 -4.41 -11.34
N ASP A 94 -22.64 -5.07 -10.21
CA ASP A 94 -23.64 -5.30 -9.16
C ASP A 94 -23.71 -4.15 -8.14
N MET A 95 -22.80 -3.17 -8.24
CA MET A 95 -22.79 -2.02 -7.34
C MET A 95 -23.87 -0.99 -7.74
N PRO A 96 -24.52 -0.32 -6.77
CA PRO A 96 -25.40 0.81 -7.06
C PRO A 96 -24.69 1.87 -7.90
N ALA A 97 -25.47 2.57 -8.73
CA ALA A 97 -24.92 3.66 -9.53
C ALA A 97 -24.31 4.74 -8.63
N PHE A 98 -23.22 5.35 -9.10
CA PHE A 98 -22.57 6.41 -8.34
C PHE A 98 -23.54 7.57 -8.09
N GLY A 99 -23.72 7.93 -6.81
CA GLY A 99 -24.62 9.01 -6.38
C GLY A 99 -26.10 8.63 -6.32
N ASP A 100 -26.46 7.34 -6.44
CA ASP A 100 -27.84 6.87 -6.28
C ASP A 100 -28.37 7.11 -4.86
N PRO A 101 -29.41 7.94 -4.66
CA PRO A 101 -30.01 8.19 -3.35
C PRO A 101 -30.65 6.95 -2.72
N GLU A 102 -31.08 5.98 -3.54
CA GLU A 102 -31.73 4.76 -3.10
C GLU A 102 -30.72 3.63 -2.78
N ALA A 103 -29.42 3.91 -2.92
CA ALA A 103 -28.38 2.95 -2.56
C ALA A 103 -28.52 2.52 -1.08
N PRO A 104 -28.39 1.22 -0.75
CA PRO A 104 -28.60 0.72 0.62
C PRO A 104 -27.77 1.44 1.69
N VAL A 105 -26.60 1.95 1.30
CA VAL A 105 -25.71 2.70 2.19
C VAL A 105 -26.30 4.07 2.59
N GLN A 106 -27.04 4.71 1.68
CA GLN A 106 -27.62 6.06 1.85
C GLN A 106 -28.96 6.03 2.59
N THR A 107 -29.71 4.93 2.49
CA THR A 107 -31.04 4.82 3.09
C THR A 107 -31.01 4.41 4.57
N HIS A 108 -29.99 3.64 4.98
CA HIS A 108 -29.93 3.11 6.35
C HIS A 108 -28.67 3.51 7.12
N THR A 109 -27.48 3.19 6.60
CA THR A 109 -26.24 3.30 7.39
C THR A 109 -25.73 4.73 7.52
N VAL A 110 -25.73 5.51 6.43
CA VAL A 110 -25.20 6.87 6.43
C VAL A 110 -26.02 7.80 7.34
N PRO A 111 -27.37 7.83 7.28
CA PRO A 111 -28.17 8.65 8.19
C PRO A 111 -27.88 8.32 9.66
N ARG A 112 -27.80 7.01 9.97
CA ARG A 112 -27.50 6.53 11.33
C ARG A 112 -26.15 7.03 11.84
N TYR A 113 -25.10 6.99 11.01
CA TYR A 113 -23.77 7.46 11.40
C TYR A 113 -23.71 8.98 11.52
N ILE A 114 -24.41 9.73 10.66
CA ILE A 114 -24.45 11.20 10.74
C ILE A 114 -25.13 11.64 12.04
N GLU A 115 -26.34 11.13 12.32
CA GLU A 115 -27.11 11.49 13.51
C GLU A 115 -26.45 10.99 14.81
N GLY A 116 -25.91 9.76 14.77
CA GLY A 116 -25.27 9.12 15.91
C GLY A 116 -23.92 9.72 16.30
N SER A 117 -23.17 10.32 15.36
CA SER A 117 -21.80 10.79 15.63
C SER A 117 -21.69 11.87 16.70
N VAL A 118 -22.61 12.83 16.66
CA VAL A 118 -22.64 13.92 17.65
C VAL A 118 -23.34 13.47 18.94
N THR A 119 -24.37 12.63 18.83
CA THR A 119 -25.27 12.30 19.94
C THR A 119 -24.75 11.19 20.86
N GLU A 120 -24.00 10.21 20.34
CA GLU A 120 -23.59 9.01 21.09
C GLU A 120 -22.15 9.08 21.59
N HIS A 121 -21.27 9.69 20.79
CA HIS A 121 -19.81 9.66 21.03
C HIS A 121 -19.17 11.05 21.10
N GLY A 122 -19.88 12.11 20.69
CA GLY A 122 -19.39 13.50 20.75
C GLY A 122 -18.19 13.77 19.84
N ILE A 123 -17.95 12.92 18.84
CA ILE A 123 -16.83 13.06 17.90
C ILE A 123 -17.36 13.71 16.61
N PRO A 124 -16.93 14.93 16.26
CA PRO A 124 -17.47 15.66 15.12
C PRO A 124 -17.02 15.10 13.75
N ASN A 125 -15.84 14.46 13.69
CA ASN A 125 -15.40 13.78 12.47
C ASN A 125 -16.12 12.43 12.36
N ILE A 126 -17.07 12.35 11.42
CA ILE A 126 -17.90 11.17 11.17
C ILE A 126 -17.05 9.95 10.77
N VAL A 127 -16.04 10.13 9.92
CA VAL A 127 -15.19 9.02 9.44
C VAL A 127 -14.39 8.43 10.61
N THR A 128 -13.75 9.28 11.41
CA THR A 128 -13.04 8.84 12.62
C THR A 128 -13.99 8.14 13.60
N ASN A 129 -15.20 8.66 13.78
CA ASN A 129 -16.17 8.03 14.67
C ASN A 129 -16.66 6.67 14.15
N VAL A 130 -16.85 6.52 12.82
CA VAL A 130 -17.18 5.23 12.22
C VAL A 130 -16.04 4.23 12.44
N LEU A 131 -14.79 4.61 12.17
CA LEU A 131 -13.64 3.72 12.31
C LEU A 131 -13.35 3.35 13.77
N ALA A 132 -13.44 4.31 14.69
CA ALA A 132 -13.09 4.07 16.10
C ALA A 132 -14.24 3.45 16.92
N SER A 133 -15.49 3.83 16.63
CA SER A 133 -16.65 3.46 17.46
C SER A 133 -17.52 2.41 16.76
N TYR A 134 -18.21 2.76 15.67
CA TYR A 134 -19.19 1.85 15.04
C TYR A 134 -18.55 0.60 14.42
N ARG A 135 -17.35 0.75 13.85
CA ARG A 135 -16.58 -0.30 13.16
C ARG A 135 -15.19 -0.49 13.76
N GLY A 136 -15.05 -0.23 15.07
CA GLY A 136 -13.78 -0.36 15.81
C GLY A 136 -13.13 -1.75 15.71
N TYR A 137 -13.93 -2.81 15.58
CA TYR A 137 -13.42 -4.16 15.40
C TYR A 137 -12.67 -4.36 14.06
N ASP A 138 -13.14 -3.72 12.98
CA ASP A 138 -12.49 -3.79 11.67
C ASP A 138 -11.12 -3.09 11.74
N THR A 139 -11.08 -1.88 12.32
CA THR A 139 -9.84 -1.11 12.50
C THR A 139 -8.87 -1.78 13.49
N MET A 140 -9.36 -2.47 14.52
CA MET A 140 -8.52 -3.29 15.39
C MET A 140 -7.86 -4.43 14.60
N GLY A 141 -8.63 -5.10 13.73
CA GLY A 141 -8.11 -6.14 12.83
C GLY A 141 -7.03 -5.60 11.88
N GLU A 142 -7.29 -4.46 11.24
CA GLU A 142 -6.31 -3.77 10.38
C GLU A 142 -5.02 -3.44 11.14
N THR A 143 -5.15 -2.92 12.37
CA THR A 143 -4.00 -2.59 13.23
C THR A 143 -3.15 -3.83 13.54
N VAL A 144 -3.79 -4.97 13.84
CA VAL A 144 -3.09 -6.24 14.09
C VAL A 144 -2.33 -6.69 12.84
N VAL A 145 -2.92 -6.58 11.64
CA VAL A 145 -2.27 -6.96 10.38
C VAL A 145 -1.04 -6.09 10.12
N VAL A 146 -1.18 -4.77 10.20
CA VAL A 146 -0.07 -3.82 9.96
C VAL A 146 1.05 -4.01 11.00
N PHE A 147 0.69 -4.17 12.27
CA PHE A 147 1.65 -4.46 13.34
C PHE A 147 2.42 -5.76 13.09
N THR A 148 1.70 -6.82 12.69
CA THR A 148 2.32 -8.12 12.38
C THR A 148 3.26 -8.02 11.19
N ALA A 149 2.88 -7.29 10.13
CA ALA A 149 3.73 -7.03 8.98
C ALA A 149 5.00 -6.26 9.37
N ALA A 150 4.88 -5.23 10.22
CA ALA A 150 6.02 -4.46 10.71
C ALA A 150 7.00 -5.31 11.55
N LEU A 151 6.48 -6.18 12.43
CA LEU A 151 7.28 -7.15 13.17
C LEU A 151 7.99 -8.13 12.23
N ALA A 152 7.28 -8.70 11.26
CA ALA A 152 7.85 -9.63 10.30
C ALA A 152 9.00 -9.00 9.50
N VAL A 153 8.82 -7.78 8.99
CA VAL A 153 9.86 -7.03 8.27
C VAL A 153 11.07 -6.78 9.17
N THR A 154 10.84 -6.37 10.42
CA THR A 154 11.93 -6.10 11.38
C THR A 154 12.71 -7.36 11.74
N MET A 155 12.03 -8.51 11.91
CA MET A 155 12.69 -9.80 12.14
C MET A 155 13.52 -10.26 10.94
N ILE A 156 13.01 -10.08 9.70
CA ILE A 156 13.74 -10.41 8.48
C ILE A 156 15.01 -9.56 8.35
N LEU A 157 14.88 -8.23 8.53
CA LEU A 157 16.01 -7.30 8.42
C LEU A 157 17.03 -7.50 9.57
N GLY A 158 16.55 -7.67 10.81
CA GLY A 158 17.41 -7.91 11.97
C GLY A 158 18.12 -9.27 11.95
N GLY A 159 17.43 -10.32 11.49
CA GLY A 159 17.99 -11.66 11.33
C GLY A 159 19.09 -11.71 10.27
N GLY A 160 18.90 -11.02 9.14
CA GLY A 160 19.91 -10.91 8.08
C GLY A 160 21.22 -10.28 8.55
N VAL A 161 21.15 -9.22 9.37
CA VAL A 161 22.32 -8.56 9.96
C VAL A 161 23.04 -9.46 10.96
N ALA A 162 22.29 -10.21 11.79
CA ALA A 162 22.85 -11.13 12.77
C ALA A 162 23.58 -12.32 12.09
N VAL A 163 23.00 -12.87 11.02
CA VAL A 163 23.61 -13.97 10.24
C VAL A 163 24.83 -13.48 9.46
N ALA A 164 24.77 -12.30 8.83
CA ALA A 164 25.92 -11.71 8.12
C ALA A 164 27.11 -11.43 9.07
N ARG A 165 26.84 -10.94 10.29
CA ARG A 165 27.87 -10.76 11.33
C ARG A 165 28.53 -12.08 11.74
N ARG A 166 27.76 -13.15 11.95
CA ARG A 166 28.31 -14.47 12.33
C ARG A 166 29.21 -15.06 11.25
N ARG A 167 28.82 -14.95 9.97
CA ARG A 167 29.67 -15.41 8.84
C ARG A 167 30.99 -14.66 8.75
N ARG A 168 31.02 -13.37 9.08
CA ARG A 168 32.26 -12.58 9.07
C ARG A 168 33.20 -12.94 10.23
N SER A 169 32.65 -13.30 11.39
CA SER A 169 33.44 -13.76 12.55
C SER A 169 34.11 -15.10 12.27
N GLY A 170 33.39 -16.10 11.75
CA GLY A 170 33.98 -17.42 11.48
C GLY A 170 35.10 -17.41 10.45
N ARG A 171 35.09 -16.45 9.50
CA ARG A 171 36.17 -16.28 8.52
C ARG A 171 37.47 -15.75 9.13
N TYR A 172 37.38 -14.92 10.18
CA TYR A 172 38.56 -14.41 10.88
C TYR A 172 39.23 -15.50 11.72
N ASP A 173 38.44 -16.42 12.28
CA ASP A 173 38.96 -17.55 13.07
C ASP A 173 39.67 -18.60 12.17
N GLU A 174 39.20 -18.80 10.93
CA GLU A 174 39.85 -19.67 9.94
C GLU A 174 41.14 -19.06 9.37
N GLU A 175 41.16 -17.77 9.03
CA GLU A 175 42.37 -17.08 8.51
C GLU A 175 43.46 -16.91 9.60
N GLY A 176 43.08 -16.79 10.88
CA GLY A 176 44.03 -16.73 12.00
C GLY A 176 44.65 -18.07 12.39
N THR A 177 44.05 -19.20 12.01
CA THR A 177 44.59 -20.54 12.32
C THR A 177 45.58 -21.04 11.24
N SER A 178 45.52 -20.48 10.02
CA SER A 178 46.41 -20.87 8.91
C SER A 178 47.80 -20.21 8.93
N ASP A 179 48.00 -19.16 9.71
CA ASP A 179 49.29 -18.44 9.82
C ASP A 179 50.19 -18.98 10.95
N ASP A 180 49.65 -19.88 11.80
CA ASP A 180 50.32 -20.48 12.98
C ASP A 180 50.78 -21.94 12.75
N ALA A 181 50.74 -22.46 11.50
CA ALA A 181 51.15 -23.82 11.12
C ALA A 181 52.29 -23.83 10.09
#